data_AF-A0A3Q2EF50-F1
#
_entry.id   AF-A0A3Q2EF50-F1
#
_cell.length_a   1.000
_cell.length_b   1.000
_cell.length_c   1.000
_cell.angle_alpha   90.00
_cell.angle_beta   90.00
_cell.angle_gamma   90.00
#
_symmetry.space_group_name_H-M   'P 1'
#
loop_
_entity.id
_entity.type
_entity.pdbx_description
1 polymer ?
#
loop_
_entity_poly.entity_id
_entity_poly.type
_entity_poly.pdbx_seq_one_letter_code
_entity_poly.pdbx_strand_id
1 'polypeptide(L)'
;MKCLSYNQTILPNLLGHTSQREAVMKMSFFNSIVQTVCSADIQLFLCRVYAPECVEGRVQRPCKSFCEKARRNCEGLISNFGVSWPNELNCNAFPDDMCISVRHEN
;
A
#
# COMPACT_ATOMS: atom_id res chain seq x y z
N MET A 1 3.12 1.89 13.80
CA MET A 1 3.55 1.97 12.39
C MET A 1 3.70 3.44 12.03
N LYS A 2 4.91 4.01 12.02
CA LYS A 2 5.12 5.38 11.57
C LYS A 2 5.36 5.31 10.06
N CYS A 3 4.26 5.14 9.34
CA CYS A 3 4.28 4.75 7.93
C CYS A 3 4.79 5.88 7.04
N LEU A 4 4.41 7.13 7.32
CA LEU A 4 4.68 8.32 6.49
C LEU A 4 4.75 9.58 7.39
N SER A 5 5.20 10.71 6.82
CA SER A 5 5.39 11.99 7.53
C SER A 5 4.08 12.71 7.92
N TYR A 6 2.92 12.20 7.50
CA TYR A 6 1.60 12.74 7.86
C TYR A 6 0.98 12.02 9.05
N ASN A 7 0.14 12.74 9.80
CA ASN A 7 -0.49 12.30 11.04
C ASN A 7 -2.02 12.08 10.92
N GLN A 8 -2.59 12.24 9.72
CA GLN A 8 -4.03 12.09 9.45
C GLN A 8 -4.27 11.21 8.22
N THR A 9 -5.33 10.40 8.26
CA THR A 9 -5.80 9.54 7.16
C THR A 9 -7.32 9.67 7.04
N ILE A 10 -7.88 9.26 5.91
CA ILE A 10 -9.33 9.19 5.70
C ILE A 10 -9.90 7.79 5.94
N LEU A 11 -11.17 7.72 6.36
CA LEU A 11 -11.99 6.51 6.42
C LEU A 11 -13.32 6.74 5.65
N PRO A 12 -13.87 5.74 4.94
CA PRO A 12 -13.24 4.44 4.68
C PRO A 12 -11.97 4.60 3.83
N ASN A 13 -10.98 3.72 4.04
CA ASN A 13 -9.74 3.76 3.26
C ASN A 13 -9.97 3.23 1.82
N LEU A 14 -8.92 3.15 1.00
CA LEU A 14 -9.04 2.69 -0.40
C LEU A 14 -9.56 1.26 -0.56
N LEU A 15 -9.48 0.45 0.51
CA LEU A 15 -9.95 -0.93 0.55
C LEU A 15 -11.34 -1.06 1.20
N GLY A 16 -11.98 0.06 1.56
CA GLY A 16 -13.29 0.08 2.18
C GLY A 16 -13.30 -0.15 3.70
N HIS A 17 -12.14 -0.25 4.35
CA HIS A 17 -12.08 -0.43 5.80
C HIS A 17 -12.62 0.81 6.51
N THR A 18 -13.53 0.61 7.46
CA THR A 18 -14.28 1.69 8.12
C THR A 18 -13.65 2.13 9.44
N SER A 19 -12.62 1.43 9.90
CA SER A 19 -11.84 1.82 11.07
C SER A 19 -10.34 1.60 10.85
N GLN A 20 -9.52 2.40 11.52
CA GLN A 20 -8.07 2.17 11.52
C GLN A 20 -7.71 0.81 12.11
N ARG A 21 -8.46 0.33 13.12
CA ARG A 21 -8.26 -0.99 13.72
C ARG A 21 -8.45 -2.11 12.69
N GLU A 22 -9.52 -2.04 11.91
CA GLU A 22 -9.78 -2.99 10.83
C GLU A 22 -8.65 -2.96 9.79
N ALA A 23 -8.28 -1.77 9.32
CA ALA A 23 -7.19 -1.61 8.34
C ALA A 23 -5.86 -2.19 8.87
N VAL A 24 -5.51 -1.92 10.12
CA VAL A 24 -4.30 -2.45 10.77
C VAL A 24 -4.36 -3.97 10.90
N MET A 25 -5.50 -4.53 11.32
CA MET A 25 -5.67 -5.98 11.46
C MET A 25 -5.56 -6.70 10.11
N LYS A 26 -6.16 -6.15 9.05
CA LYS A 26 -6.08 -6.72 7.68
C LYS A 26 -4.68 -6.62 7.09
N MET A 27 -3.99 -5.52 7.35
CA MET A 27 -2.63 -5.29 6.89
C MET A 27 -1.59 -6.14 7.63
N SER A 28 -1.77 -6.39 8.93
CA SER A 28 -0.70 -6.86 9.83
C SER A 28 -0.04 -8.16 9.38
N PHE A 29 -0.82 -9.14 8.91
CA PHE A 29 -0.28 -10.42 8.47
C PHE A 29 0.58 -10.27 7.22
N PHE A 30 0.02 -9.69 6.15
CA PHE A 30 0.74 -9.48 4.90
C PHE A 30 1.96 -8.59 5.09
N ASN A 31 1.81 -7.51 5.86
CA ASN A 31 2.90 -6.58 6.14
C ASN A 31 4.05 -7.22 6.94
N SER A 32 3.77 -8.12 7.89
CA SER A 32 4.83 -8.81 8.65
C SER A 32 5.73 -9.64 7.73
N ILE A 33 5.13 -10.32 6.76
CA ILE A 33 5.86 -11.14 5.77
C ILE A 33 6.65 -10.24 4.83
N VAL A 34 5.99 -9.22 4.28
CA VAL A 34 6.59 -8.25 3.37
C VAL A 34 7.77 -7.51 4.02
N GLN A 35 7.65 -7.06 5.26
CA GLN A 35 8.74 -6.38 5.98
C GLN A 35 9.96 -7.29 6.21
N THR A 36 9.74 -8.60 6.27
CA THR A 36 10.81 -9.58 6.50
C THR A 36 11.56 -9.90 5.20
N VAL A 37 10.86 -9.97 4.07
CA VAL A 37 11.41 -10.56 2.84
C VAL A 37 11.59 -9.57 1.68
N CYS A 38 11.02 -8.37 1.74
CA CYS A 38 10.98 -7.43 0.61
C CYS A 38 11.66 -6.09 0.91
N SER A 39 12.02 -5.36 -0.17
CA SER A 39 12.64 -4.03 -0.08
C SER A 39 11.72 -2.96 0.54
N ALA A 40 12.28 -1.80 0.93
CA ALA A 40 11.51 -0.70 1.51
C ALA A 40 10.37 -0.16 0.60
N ASP A 41 10.49 -0.30 -0.72
CA ASP A 41 9.52 0.21 -1.70
C ASP A 41 8.09 -0.29 -1.48
N ILE A 42 7.92 -1.56 -1.08
CA ILE A 42 6.58 -2.12 -0.86
C ILE A 42 5.98 -1.63 0.46
N GLN A 43 6.79 -1.31 1.46
CA GLN A 43 6.28 -0.71 2.70
C GLN A 43 5.61 0.63 2.41
N LEU A 44 6.25 1.48 1.59
CA LEU A 44 5.68 2.76 1.19
C LEU A 44 4.36 2.61 0.43
N PHE A 45 4.29 1.66 -0.50
CA PHE A 45 3.05 1.34 -1.22
C PHE A 45 1.93 0.92 -0.26
N LEU A 46 2.20 -0.02 0.65
CA LEU A 46 1.20 -0.49 1.62
C LEU A 46 0.71 0.65 2.52
N CYS A 47 1.60 1.51 2.99
CA CYS A 47 1.22 2.69 3.78
C CYS A 47 0.25 3.59 3.01
N ARG A 48 0.50 3.85 1.72
CA ARG A 48 -0.37 4.69 0.87
C ARG A 48 -1.72 4.05 0.56
N VAL A 49 -1.82 2.72 0.57
CA VAL A 49 -3.09 2.01 0.35
C VAL A 49 -3.93 1.93 1.64
N TYR A 50 -3.32 1.49 2.74
CA TYR A 50 -4.04 1.25 3.99
C TYR A 50 -4.31 2.52 4.80
N ALA A 51 -3.47 3.53 4.66
CA ALA A 51 -3.59 4.81 5.36
C ALA A 51 -3.33 6.00 4.41
N PRO A 52 -4.14 6.19 3.35
CA PRO A 52 -3.89 7.23 2.35
C PRO A 52 -3.96 8.64 2.95
N GLU A 53 -3.04 9.49 2.49
CA GLU A 53 -3.06 10.93 2.78
C GLU A 53 -4.27 11.60 2.08
N CYS A 54 -4.80 12.64 2.70
CA CYS A 54 -5.82 13.50 2.10
C CYS A 54 -5.26 14.93 2.01
N VAL A 55 -5.22 15.48 0.80
CA VAL A 55 -4.75 16.85 0.54
C VAL A 55 -5.91 17.61 -0.07
N GLU A 56 -6.32 18.70 0.58
CA GLU A 56 -7.44 19.55 0.12
C GLU A 56 -8.74 18.75 -0.16
N GLY A 57 -9.06 17.79 0.70
CA GLY A 57 -10.25 16.94 0.54
C GLY A 57 -10.12 15.86 -0.54
N ARG A 58 -8.96 15.75 -1.21
CA ARG A 58 -8.70 14.73 -2.23
C ARG A 58 -7.81 13.62 -1.69
N VAL A 59 -8.31 12.39 -1.75
CA VAL A 59 -7.58 11.19 -1.36
C VAL A 59 -6.45 10.94 -2.36
N GLN A 60 -5.24 10.83 -1.84
CA GLN A 60 -4.05 10.59 -2.63
C GLN A 60 -3.89 9.10 -2.94
N ARG A 61 -4.36 8.67 -4.11
CA ARG A 61 -4.32 7.27 -4.55
C ARG A 61 -2.95 6.93 -5.15
N PRO A 62 -2.36 5.75 -4.88
CA PRO A 62 -1.17 5.32 -5.58
C PRO A 62 -1.49 4.98 -7.04
N CYS A 63 -0.54 5.22 -7.94
CA CYS A 63 -0.66 4.86 -9.35
C CYS A 63 -0.52 3.34 -9.56
N LYS A 64 -1.11 2.84 -10.65
CA LYS A 64 -0.89 1.46 -11.13
C LYS A 64 0.59 1.13 -11.28
N SER A 65 1.38 2.04 -11.87
CA SER A 65 2.83 1.89 -12.03
C SER A 65 3.58 1.70 -10.70
N PHE A 66 3.12 2.35 -9.63
CA PHE A 66 3.68 2.19 -8.29
C PHE A 66 3.33 0.80 -7.73
N CYS A 67 2.06 0.38 -7.82
CA CYS A 67 1.67 -0.98 -7.43
C CYS A 67 2.50 -2.04 -8.17
N GLU A 68 2.63 -1.91 -9.49
CA GLU A 68 3.35 -2.90 -10.29
C GLU A 68 4.83 -2.98 -9.92
N LYS A 69 5.47 -1.83 -9.62
CA LYS A 69 6.85 -1.81 -9.11
C LYS A 69 6.95 -2.54 -7.77
N ALA A 70 6.05 -2.25 -6.83
CA ALA A 70 6.03 -2.90 -5.52
C ALA A 70 5.78 -4.42 -5.64
N ARG A 71 4.86 -4.83 -6.52
CA ARG A 71 4.55 -6.24 -6.78
C ARG A 71 5.71 -6.97 -7.42
N ARG A 72 6.27 -6.46 -8.53
CA ARG A 72 7.38 -7.12 -9.26
C ARG A 72 8.56 -7.45 -8.37
N ASN A 73 8.87 -6.58 -7.40
CA ASN A 73 10.01 -6.75 -6.51
C ASN A 73 9.76 -7.72 -5.35
N CYS A 74 8.52 -8.11 -5.07
CA CYS A 74 8.15 -8.82 -3.83
C CYS A 74 7.31 -10.08 -4.04
N GLU A 75 6.47 -10.14 -5.08
CA GLU A 75 5.53 -11.25 -5.33
C GLU A 75 6.23 -12.61 -5.39
N GLY A 76 7.33 -12.72 -6.14
CA GLY A 76 8.12 -13.96 -6.20
C GLY A 76 8.80 -14.34 -4.88
N LEU A 77 9.07 -13.37 -4.00
CA LEU A 77 9.69 -13.61 -2.70
C LEU A 77 8.67 -14.17 -1.72
N ILE A 78 7.48 -13.56 -1.64
CA ILE A 78 6.41 -14.03 -0.75
C ILE A 78 5.83 -15.38 -1.20
N SER A 79 5.85 -15.68 -2.52
CA SER A 79 5.38 -16.96 -3.05
C SER A 79 6.23 -18.14 -2.57
N ASN A 80 7.53 -17.91 -2.31
CA ASN A 80 8.41 -18.94 -1.74
C ASN A 80 8.00 -19.35 -0.31
N PHE A 81 7.18 -18.54 0.36
CA PHE A 81 6.60 -18.81 1.68
C PHE A 81 5.13 -19.26 1.60
N GLY A 82 4.63 -19.60 0.40
CA GLY A 82 3.24 -20.03 0.19
C GLY A 82 2.22 -18.90 0.27
N VAL A 83 2.66 -17.63 0.20
CA VAL A 83 1.77 -16.47 0.27
C VAL A 83 1.54 -15.93 -1.14
N SER A 84 0.27 -15.81 -1.52
CA SER A 84 -0.12 -15.19 -2.79
C SER A 84 -0.26 -13.68 -2.65
N TRP A 85 -0.07 -12.95 -3.75
CA TRP A 85 -0.37 -11.51 -3.79
C TRP A 85 -1.86 -11.27 -3.51
N PRO A 86 -2.23 -10.40 -2.54
CA PRO A 86 -3.64 -10.19 -2.18
C PRO A 86 -4.45 -9.61 -3.33
N ASN A 87 -5.66 -10.13 -3.55
CA ASN A 87 -6.58 -9.62 -4.58
C ASN A 87 -6.96 -8.14 -4.36
N GLU A 88 -7.04 -7.70 -3.10
CA GLU A 88 -7.29 -6.31 -2.72
C GLU A 88 -6.15 -5.34 -3.13
N LEU A 89 -4.97 -5.89 -3.43
CA LEU A 89 -3.81 -5.15 -3.93
C LEU A 89 -3.58 -5.38 -5.43
N ASN A 90 -4.58 -5.86 -6.18
CA ASN A 90 -4.47 -6.03 -7.62
C ASN A 90 -4.16 -4.68 -8.30
N CYS A 91 -3.08 -4.61 -9.08
CA CYS A 91 -2.63 -3.35 -9.67
C CYS A 91 -3.63 -2.72 -10.65
N ASN A 92 -4.54 -3.50 -11.22
CA ASN A 92 -5.62 -2.97 -12.07
C ASN A 92 -6.72 -2.22 -11.28
N ALA A 93 -6.72 -2.29 -9.95
CA ALA A 93 -7.62 -1.49 -9.11
C ALA A 93 -7.14 -0.04 -8.91
N PHE A 94 -5.91 0.28 -9.34
CA PHE A 94 -5.32 1.61 -9.20
C PHE A 94 -5.34 2.36 -10.55
N PRO A 95 -5.51 3.69 -10.52
CA PRO A 95 -5.56 4.50 -11.73
C PRO A 95 -4.17 4.71 -12.35
N ASP A 96 -4.14 5.02 -13.65
CA ASP A 96 -2.94 5.45 -14.36
C ASP A 96 -2.69 6.96 -14.23
N ASP A 97 -3.75 7.77 -14.17
CA ASP A 97 -3.72 9.23 -14.07
C ASP A 97 -4.28 9.77 -12.74
N MET A 98 -3.94 11.01 -12.40
CA MET A 98 -4.39 11.69 -11.16
C MET A 98 -4.08 10.89 -9.88
N CYS A 99 -2.85 10.39 -9.79
CA CYS A 99 -2.37 9.51 -8.73
C CYS A 99 -0.93 9.83 -8.32
N ILE A 100 -0.49 9.23 -7.22
CA ILE A 100 0.86 9.37 -6.68
C ILE A 100 1.75 8.22 -7.16
N SER A 101 2.84 8.57 -7.84
CA SER A 101 3.94 7.66 -8.16
C SER A 101 4.96 7.59 -7.03
N VAL A 102 5.94 6.68 -7.12
CA VAL A 102 7.05 6.59 -6.17
C VAL A 102 7.69 7.98 -6.04
N ARG A 103 7.72 8.55 -4.83
CA ARG A 103 8.55 9.73 -4.57
C ARG A 103 10.00 9.27 -4.68
N HIS A 104 10.71 9.74 -5.71
CA HIS A 104 12.17 9.73 -5.68
C HIS A 104 12.57 10.80 -4.66
N GLU A 105 12.82 10.39 -3.41
CA GLU A 105 13.71 11.19 -2.57
C GLU A 105 15.11 11.07 -3.19
N ASN A 106 15.64 12.21 -3.64
CA ASN A 106 17.07 12.36 -3.93
C ASN A 106 17.88 12.21 -2.64
#